data_AF-A0A9W6RLH2-F1
#
_entry.id   AF-A0A9W6RLH2-F1
#
_cell.length_a   1.000
_cell.length_b   1.000
_cell.length_c   1.000
_cell.angle_alpha   90.00
_cell.angle_beta   90.00
_cell.angle_gamma   90.00
#
_symmetry.space_group_name_H-M   'P 1'
#
loop_
_entity.id
_entity.type
_entity.pdbx_description
1 polymer ?
#
loop_
_entity_poly.entity_id
_entity_poly.type
_entity_poly.pdbx_seq_one_letter_code
_entity_poly.pdbx_strand_id
1 'polypeptide(L)'
;MTVAIEAAPQRLTYFAWPERSYPSRIGAMAMKKLSITLPAELAEMVRRQAEEEGTSVSAVIADVLDHRARQIAGEEAVRWFEEEEGPFTPEELIEAERMWQDAEAHQRKMRRAAT
;
A
#
# COMPACT_ATOMS: atom_id res chain seq x y z
N MET A 1 59.41 -9.92 -1.54
CA MET A 1 59.05 -9.15 -0.33
C MET A 1 57.83 -8.32 -0.68
N THR A 2 56.65 -8.75 -0.22
CA THR A 2 55.36 -8.16 -0.54
C THR A 2 54.94 -7.29 0.64
N VAL A 3 54.67 -6.00 0.39
CA VAL A 3 54.08 -5.10 1.39
C VAL A 3 52.56 -5.19 1.22
N ALA A 4 51.92 -5.85 2.17
CA ALA A 4 50.47 -5.92 2.28
C ALA A 4 49.95 -4.60 2.87
N ILE A 5 49.05 -3.93 2.15
CA ILE A 5 48.22 -2.86 2.69
C ILE A 5 46.97 -3.55 3.22
N GLU A 6 46.89 -3.64 4.54
CA GLU A 6 45.80 -4.28 5.28
C GLU A 6 44.56 -3.36 5.24
N ALA A 7 43.63 -3.64 4.34
CA ALA A 7 42.30 -3.06 4.35
C ALA A 7 41.35 -4.04 5.04
N ALA A 8 40.99 -3.75 6.29
CA ALA A 8 40.00 -4.52 7.03
C ALA A 8 38.58 -4.30 6.45
N PRO A 9 37.85 -5.33 6.01
CA PRO A 9 36.43 -5.19 5.76
C PRO A 9 35.66 -5.28 7.09
N GLN A 10 34.95 -4.20 7.41
CA GLN A 10 34.01 -4.08 8.52
C GLN A 10 32.97 -5.22 8.47
N ARG A 11 32.93 -6.07 9.51
CA ARG A 11 31.86 -7.07 9.70
C ARG A 11 30.57 -6.35 10.08
N LEU A 12 29.65 -6.21 9.13
CA LEU A 12 28.26 -5.94 9.44
C LEU A 12 27.59 -7.28 9.79
N THR A 13 27.53 -7.62 11.07
CA THR A 13 26.78 -8.79 11.54
C THR A 13 25.28 -8.48 11.46
N TYR A 14 24.66 -8.77 10.32
CA TYR A 14 23.21 -8.96 10.29
C TYR A 14 22.89 -10.19 11.14
N PHE A 15 22.19 -9.99 12.25
CA PHE A 15 21.57 -11.06 13.01
C PHE A 15 20.59 -11.80 12.10
N ALA A 16 20.99 -12.97 11.60
CA ALA A 16 20.08 -13.94 11.02
C ALA A 16 19.16 -14.46 12.14
N TRP A 17 17.98 -13.86 12.26
CA TRP A 17 16.93 -14.41 13.09
C TRP A 17 16.41 -15.70 12.43
N PRO A 18 16.44 -16.86 13.10
CA PRO A 18 15.81 -18.04 12.56
C PRO A 18 14.31 -17.77 12.45
N GLU A 19 13.72 -18.10 11.29
CA GLU A 19 12.27 -18.11 11.06
C GLU A 19 11.58 -18.99 12.11
N ARG A 20 11.31 -18.43 13.29
CA ARG A 20 10.28 -18.94 14.18
C ARG A 20 8.95 -18.47 13.62
N SER A 21 8.45 -19.23 12.66
CA SER A 21 7.04 -19.24 12.34
C SER A 21 6.29 -19.67 13.59
N TYR A 22 5.63 -18.74 14.28
CA TYR A 22 4.60 -19.12 15.23
C TYR A 22 3.43 -19.68 14.40
N PRO A 23 3.02 -20.95 14.59
CA PRO A 23 1.84 -21.46 13.92
C PRO A 23 0.62 -20.79 14.55
N SER A 24 0.17 -19.68 13.98
CA SER A 24 -1.13 -19.09 14.30
C SER A 24 -2.21 -20.10 13.89
N ARG A 25 -2.86 -20.72 14.87
CA ARG A 25 -4.03 -21.62 14.67
C ARG A 25 -5.31 -20.83 14.34
N ILE A 26 -5.21 -19.82 13.49
CA ILE A 26 -6.36 -19.17 12.87
C ILE A 26 -6.25 -19.52 11.40
N GLY A 27 -7.07 -20.47 10.93
CA GLY A 27 -7.15 -20.73 9.50
C GLY A 27 -7.72 -19.50 8.81
N ALA A 28 -6.94 -18.75 8.01
CA ALA A 28 -7.43 -17.66 7.16
C ALA A 28 -6.29 -17.04 6.34
N MET A 29 -6.41 -17.10 5.00
CA MET A 29 -5.59 -16.48 3.93
C MET A 29 -4.06 -16.65 4.02
N ALA A 30 -3.42 -17.00 2.90
CA ALA A 30 -1.96 -17.12 2.81
C ALA A 30 -1.28 -15.75 2.99
N MET A 31 -1.05 -15.33 4.23
CA MET A 31 -0.32 -14.11 4.56
C MET A 31 1.19 -14.36 4.55
N LYS A 32 1.94 -13.43 3.95
CA LYS A 32 3.40 -13.45 3.97
C LYS A 32 3.91 -12.34 4.90
N LYS A 33 4.85 -12.67 5.78
CA LYS A 33 5.49 -11.69 6.66
C LYS A 33 6.58 -10.95 5.88
N LEU A 34 6.54 -9.61 5.92
CA LEU A 34 7.59 -8.75 5.39
C LEU A 34 8.25 -7.98 6.52
N SER A 35 9.59 -7.86 6.47
CA SER A 35 10.34 -6.96 7.35
C SER A 35 10.76 -5.75 6.52
N ILE A 36 10.39 -4.56 6.97
CA ILE A 36 10.69 -3.29 6.31
C ILE A 36 11.36 -2.35 7.29
N THR A 37 12.25 -1.50 6.78
CA THR A 37 12.83 -0.38 7.53
C THR A 37 12.09 0.89 7.14
N LEU A 38 11.62 1.64 8.13
CA LEU A 38 10.93 2.91 7.95
C LEU A 38 11.71 4.04 8.64
N PRO A 39 11.62 5.28 8.14
CA PRO A 39 12.03 6.45 8.90
C PRO A 39 11.36 6.46 10.28
N ALA A 40 12.10 6.84 11.33
CA ALA A 40 11.62 6.77 12.71
C ALA A 40 10.30 7.53 12.91
N GLU A 41 10.21 8.76 12.39
CA GLU A 41 9.00 9.58 12.49
C GLU A 41 7.80 8.92 11.81
N LEU A 42 8.01 8.26 10.67
CA LEU A 42 6.95 7.56 9.94
C LEU A 42 6.48 6.32 10.71
N ALA A 43 7.41 5.57 11.32
CA ALA A 43 7.07 4.41 12.14
C ALA A 43 6.20 4.82 13.35
N GLU A 44 6.55 5.91 14.02
CA GLU A 44 5.77 6.43 15.16
C GLU A 44 4.39 6.95 14.71
N MET A 45 4.32 7.63 13.57
CA MET A 45 3.05 8.09 13.00
C MET A 45 2.10 6.93 12.72
N VAL A 46 2.58 5.86 12.08
CA VAL A 46 1.76 4.68 11.76
C VAL A 46 1.35 3.93 13.03
N ARG A 47 2.21 3.86 14.05
CA ARG A 47 1.85 3.29 15.36
C ARG A 47 0.70 4.04 16.00
N ARG A 48 0.80 5.37 16.08
CA ARG A 48 -0.25 6.22 16.64
C ARG A 48 -1.56 6.06 15.88
N GLN A 49 -1.52 6.07 14.55
CA GLN A 49 -2.72 5.86 13.73
C GLN A 49 -3.35 4.50 14.00
N ALA A 50 -2.55 3.43 14.08
CA ALA A 50 -3.06 2.10 14.41
C ALA A 50 -3.72 2.06 15.79
N GLU A 51 -3.16 2.76 16.79
CA GLU A 51 -3.76 2.88 18.13
C GLU A 51 -5.08 3.66 18.10
N GLU A 52 -5.12 4.80 17.41
CA GLU A 52 -6.33 5.64 17.25
C GLU A 52 -7.47 4.89 16.55
N GLU A 53 -7.14 4.08 15.54
CA GLU A 53 -8.10 3.27 14.77
C GLU A 53 -8.42 1.91 15.44
N GLY A 54 -7.73 1.55 16.53
CA GLY A 54 -7.90 0.25 17.19
C GLY A 54 -7.50 -0.94 16.32
N THR A 55 -6.53 -0.75 15.43
CA THR A 55 -6.06 -1.74 14.45
C THR A 55 -4.56 -2.04 14.61
N SER A 56 -3.99 -2.82 13.70
CA SER A 56 -2.55 -3.12 13.69
C SER A 56 -1.78 -2.22 12.73
N VAL A 57 -0.50 -1.97 13.04
CA VAL A 57 0.45 -1.27 12.13
C VAL A 57 0.45 -1.91 10.73
N SER A 58 0.41 -3.24 10.65
CA SER A 58 0.35 -3.95 9.37
C SER A 58 -0.93 -3.68 8.58
N ALA A 59 -2.06 -3.48 9.26
CA ALA A 59 -3.33 -3.18 8.58
C ALA A 59 -3.32 -1.77 8.00
N VAL A 60 -2.84 -0.78 8.76
CA VAL A 60 -2.67 0.61 8.26
C VAL A 60 -1.75 0.63 7.03
N ILE A 61 -0.60 -0.05 7.10
CA ILE A 61 0.33 -0.12 5.96
C ILE A 61 -0.32 -0.85 4.78
N ALA A 62 -1.00 -1.97 5.03
CA ALA A 62 -1.64 -2.74 3.96
C ALA A 62 -2.72 -1.92 3.25
N ASP A 63 -3.53 -1.15 3.97
CA ASP A 63 -4.58 -0.30 3.38
C ASP A 63 -3.99 0.77 2.46
N VAL A 64 -2.93 1.46 2.90
CA VAL A 64 -2.23 2.44 2.07
C VAL A 64 -1.61 1.80 0.83
N LEU A 65 -0.98 0.62 0.99
CA LEU A 65 -0.37 -0.09 -0.13
C LEU A 65 -1.40 -0.62 -1.12
N ASP A 66 -2.54 -1.13 -0.64
CA ASP A 66 -3.66 -1.57 -1.47
C ASP A 66 -4.25 -0.39 -2.25
N HIS A 67 -4.46 0.75 -1.58
CA HIS A 67 -4.92 1.97 -2.25
C HIS A 67 -3.94 2.44 -3.33
N ARG A 68 -2.63 2.41 -3.07
CA ARG A 68 -1.63 2.77 -4.08
C ARG A 68 -1.56 1.75 -5.22
N ALA A 69 -1.69 0.47 -4.93
CA ALA A 69 -1.71 -0.58 -5.94
C ALA A 69 -2.90 -0.42 -6.89
N ARG A 70 -4.09 -0.08 -6.37
CA ARG A 70 -5.28 0.22 -7.19
C ARG A 70 -5.08 1.44 -8.08
N GLN A 71 -4.46 2.49 -7.58
CA GLN A 71 -4.14 3.67 -8.39
C GLN A 71 -3.20 3.32 -9.55
N ILE A 72 -2.12 2.59 -9.27
CA ILE A 72 -1.17 2.14 -10.30
C ILE A 72 -1.91 1.30 -11.35
N ALA A 73 -2.70 0.30 -10.93
CA ALA A 73 -3.47 -0.53 -11.85
C ALA A 73 -4.47 0.30 -12.69
N GLY A 74 -5.08 1.34 -12.11
CA GLY A 74 -5.95 2.27 -12.82
C GLY A 74 -5.20 3.11 -13.85
N GLU A 75 -4.04 3.66 -13.49
CA GLU A 75 -3.16 4.41 -14.40
C GLU A 75 -2.72 3.53 -15.59
N GLU A 76 -2.40 2.26 -15.34
CA GLU A 76 -2.06 1.30 -16.38
C GLU A 76 -3.25 0.95 -17.29
N ALA A 77 -4.44 0.77 -16.71
CA ALA A 77 -5.64 0.47 -17.47
C ALA A 77 -6.06 1.64 -18.38
N VAL A 78 -5.98 2.88 -17.87
CA VAL A 78 -6.23 4.09 -18.67
C VAL A 78 -5.24 4.17 -19.83
N ARG A 79 -3.94 3.99 -19.56
CA ARG A 79 -2.92 4.03 -20.61
C ARG A 79 -3.17 2.97 -21.68
N TRP A 80 -3.47 1.74 -21.28
CA TRP A 80 -3.80 0.67 -22.22
C TRP A 80 -5.03 1.01 -23.08
N PHE A 81 -6.07 1.59 -22.47
CA PHE A 81 -7.25 2.01 -23.22
C PHE A 81 -6.93 3.11 -24.24
N GLU A 82 -6.17 4.14 -23.84
CA GLU A 82 -5.82 5.24 -24.73
C GLU A 82 -4.90 4.82 -25.88
N GLU A 83 -4.09 3.78 -25.68
CA GLU A 83 -3.26 3.15 -26.73
C GLU A 83 -4.13 2.48 -27.81
N GLU A 84 -5.22 1.82 -27.41
CA GLU A 84 -6.09 1.06 -28.33
C GLU A 84 -7.19 1.93 -28.97
N GLU A 85 -7.83 2.81 -28.20
CA GLU A 85 -9.03 3.55 -28.61
C GLU A 85 -8.77 5.05 -28.82
N GLY A 86 -7.59 5.55 -28.39
CA GLY A 86 -7.25 6.97 -28.40
C GLY A 86 -7.58 7.68 -27.09
N PRO A 87 -7.07 8.92 -26.90
CA PRO A 87 -7.25 9.67 -25.67
C PRO A 87 -8.72 10.04 -25.42
N PHE A 88 -9.10 10.10 -24.15
CA PHE A 88 -10.43 10.58 -23.77
C PHE A 88 -10.66 12.04 -24.20
N THR A 89 -11.82 12.30 -24.79
CA THR A 89 -12.21 13.66 -25.19
C THR A 89 -12.68 14.48 -23.98
N PRO A 90 -12.57 15.82 -24.01
CA PRO A 90 -13.10 16.67 -22.95
C PRO A 90 -14.59 16.46 -22.67
N GLU A 91 -15.39 16.19 -23.70
CA GLU A 91 -16.83 15.92 -23.59
C GLU A 91 -17.10 14.64 -22.80
N GLU A 92 -16.36 13.56 -23.08
CA GLU A 92 -16.45 12.29 -22.37
C GLU A 92 -16.04 12.43 -20.90
N LEU A 93 -14.99 13.20 -20.61
CA LEU A 93 -14.56 13.46 -19.23
C LEU A 93 -15.62 14.26 -18.45
N ILE A 94 -16.28 15.23 -19.09
CA ILE A 94 -17.38 15.98 -18.47
C ILE A 94 -18.58 15.08 -18.19
N GLU A 95 -18.90 14.17 -19.12
CA GLU A 95 -19.96 13.18 -18.91
C GLU A 95 -19.63 12.23 -17.76
N ALA A 96 -18.41 11.70 -17.72
CA ALA A 96 -17.93 10.82 -16.66
C ALA A 96 -17.99 11.50 -15.28
N GLU A 97 -17.57 12.77 -15.17
CA GLU A 97 -17.66 13.54 -13.93
C GLU A 97 -19.12 13.69 -13.46
N ARG A 98 -20.05 13.98 -14.38
CA ARG A 98 -21.48 14.07 -14.05
C ARG A 98 -22.02 12.74 -13.51
N MET A 99 -21.70 11.64 -14.18
CA MET A 99 -22.09 10.30 -13.74
C MET A 99 -21.54 9.98 -12.35
N TRP A 100 -20.28 10.36 -12.07
CA TRP A 100 -19.66 10.16 -10.76
C TRP A 100 -20.37 10.94 -9.65
N GLN A 101 -20.62 12.23 -9.86
CA GLN A 101 -21.33 13.08 -8.90
C GLN A 101 -22.75 12.56 -8.61
N ASP A 102 -23.46 12.06 -9.63
CA ASP A 102 -24.78 11.47 -9.47
C ASP A 102 -24.72 10.17 -8.63
N ALA A 103 -23.73 9.32 -8.88
CA ALA A 103 -23.50 8.12 -8.09
C ALA A 103 -23.17 8.44 -6.62
N GLU A 104 -22.31 9.43 -6.36
CA GLU A 104 -21.99 9.88 -5.00
C GLU A 104 -23.21 10.47 -4.30
N ALA A 105 -24.02 11.27 -5.00
CA ALA A 105 -25.25 11.82 -4.47
C ALA A 105 -26.25 10.71 -4.09
N HIS A 106 -26.33 9.65 -4.91
CA HIS A 106 -27.15 8.48 -4.63
C HIS A 106 -26.66 7.73 -3.39
N GLN A 107 -25.35 7.44 -3.29
CA GLN A 107 -24.78 6.79 -2.12
C GLN A 107 -24.97 7.60 -0.84
N ARG A 108 -24.81 8.93 -0.92
CA ARG A 108 -25.04 9.82 0.22
C ARG A 108 -26.49 9.79 0.69
N LYS A 109 -27.46 9.76 -0.22
CA LYS A 109 -28.88 9.59 0.12
C LYS A 109 -29.12 8.25 0.82
N MET A 110 -28.56 7.16 0.29
CA MET A 110 -28.68 5.82 0.88
C MET A 110 -28.07 5.75 2.29
N ARG A 111 -26.87 6.32 2.51
CA ARG A 111 -26.25 6.37 3.84
C ARG A 111 -27.09 7.17 4.85
N ARG A 112 -27.72 8.27 4.42
CA ARG A 112 -28.61 9.08 5.27
C ARG A 112 -29.91 8.37 5.62
N ALA A 113 -30.45 7.55 4.71
CA ALA A 113 -31.67 6.77 4.96
C ALA A 113 -31.43 5.55 5.86
N ALA A 114 -30.18 5.08 5.96
CA ALA A 114 -29.77 3.97 6.82
C ALA A 114 -29.36 4.39 8.23
N THR A 115 -29.38 5.71 8.53
CA THR A 115 -29.10 6.29 9.85
C THR A 115 -30.40 6.72 10.51
#